data_AF-A0A8J4E329-F1
#
_entry.id   AF-A0A8J4E329-F1
#
_cell.length_a   1.000
_cell.length_b   1.000
_cell.length_c   1.000
_cell.angle_alpha   90.00
_cell.angle_beta   90.00
_cell.angle_gamma   90.00
#
_symmetry.space_group_name_H-M   'P 1'
#
loop_
_entity.id
_entity.type
_entity.pdbx_description
1 polymer ?
#
loop_
_entity_poly.entity_id
_entity_poly.type
_entity_poly.pdbx_seq_one_letter_code
_entity_poly.pdbx_strand_id
1 'polypeptide(L)'
;MGLHTVTITGVGTTMTRTVTFTLAIHSPSCTNSGQQLSNSGFESGEANWTAPPGAIAQRGHAHTGAWNARLGKVGPEAETLSQTVVMPAGCPFVVLSFWLHVDSRESSSEEFDILSLDARVDGAYEPLGYWSNAAAGAGYWQVNIDASIFAGHTVTVSLTSWQDRSLASSFHIDDFELNAY
;
A
#
# COMPACT_ATOMS: atom_id res chain seq x y z
N MET A 1 -8.47 10.99 -26.41
CA MET A 1 -7.12 11.25 -26.94
C MET A 1 -7.24 12.09 -28.20
N GLY A 2 -6.61 13.26 -28.22
CA GLY A 2 -6.58 14.09 -29.42
C GLY A 2 -6.01 15.49 -29.19
N LEU A 3 -5.45 16.05 -30.26
CA LEU A 3 -5.18 17.48 -30.35
C LEU A 3 -6.44 18.17 -30.89
N HIS A 4 -6.96 19.12 -30.13
CA HIS A 4 -8.13 19.89 -30.48
C HIS A 4 -7.72 21.34 -30.71
N THR A 5 -8.09 21.88 -31.86
CA THR A 5 -7.88 23.30 -32.13
C THR A 5 -8.98 24.10 -31.46
N VAL A 6 -8.61 25.02 -30.59
CA VAL A 6 -9.54 25.99 -30.01
C VAL A 6 -9.21 27.36 -30.59
N THR A 7 -10.23 27.97 -31.20
CA THR A 7 -10.12 29.26 -31.85
C THR A 7 -10.96 30.27 -31.10
N ILE A 8 -10.34 31.36 -30.65
CA ILE A 8 -11.07 32.53 -30.14
C ILE A 8 -11.04 33.60 -31.21
N THR A 9 -12.22 34.07 -31.59
CA THR A 9 -12.40 35.17 -32.53
C THR A 9 -13.06 36.34 -31.81
N GLY A 10 -12.34 37.45 -31.71
CA GLY A 10 -12.90 38.73 -31.29
C GLY A 10 -13.31 39.53 -32.53
N VAL A 11 -14.58 39.90 -32.62
CA VAL A 11 -15.11 40.71 -33.73
C VAL A 11 -15.50 42.09 -33.20
N GLY A 12 -14.87 43.13 -33.75
CA GLY A 12 -15.29 44.52 -33.59
C GLY A 12 -15.92 45.06 -34.88
N THR A 13 -16.45 46.29 -34.84
CA THR A 13 -17.17 46.90 -35.97
C THR A 13 -16.32 47.13 -37.22
N THR A 14 -15.00 47.20 -37.09
CA THR A 14 -14.05 47.43 -38.20
C THR A 14 -12.90 46.43 -38.29
N MET A 15 -12.74 45.54 -37.32
CA MET A 15 -11.64 44.57 -37.29
C MET A 15 -12.03 43.25 -36.65
N THR A 16 -11.42 42.17 -37.15
CA THR A 16 -11.48 40.84 -36.54
C THR A 16 -10.08 40.44 -36.11
N ARG A 17 -9.93 39.90 -34.89
CA ARG A 17 -8.69 39.26 -34.43
C ARG A 17 -8.98 37.81 -34.04
N THR A 18 -8.13 36.92 -34.50
CA THR A 18 -8.22 35.49 -34.21
C THR A 18 -6.96 35.05 -33.48
N VAL A 19 -7.13 34.28 -32.41
CA VAL A 19 -6.05 33.56 -31.72
C VAL A 19 -6.41 32.09 -31.70
N THR A 20 -5.43 31.26 -32.02
CA THR A 20 -5.58 29.80 -32.05
C THR A 20 -4.65 29.18 -31.02
N PHE A 21 -5.17 28.23 -30.24
CA PHE A 21 -4.39 27.41 -29.34
C PHE A 21 -4.77 25.93 -29.52
N THR A 22 -3.84 25.06 -29.16
CA THR A 22 -4.03 23.62 -29.26
C THR A 22 -4.26 23.05 -27.87
N LEU A 23 -5.41 22.43 -27.65
CA LEU A 23 -5.73 21.68 -26.44
C LEU A 23 -5.34 20.21 -26.66
N ALA A 24 -4.40 19.70 -25.87
CA ALA A 24 -4.05 18.29 -25.86
C ALA A 24 -4.83 17.56 -24.76
N ILE A 25 -5.73 16.65 -25.14
CA ILE A 25 -6.45 15.78 -24.19
C ILE A 25 -5.80 14.40 -24.23
N HIS A 26 -5.08 14.05 -23.16
CA HIS A 26 -4.53 12.73 -22.98
C HIS A 26 -5.49 11.87 -22.16
N SER A 27 -5.76 10.65 -22.62
CA SER A 27 -6.26 9.61 -21.72
C SER A 27 -5.08 9.19 -20.85
N PRO A 28 -5.21 9.11 -19.51
CA PRO A 28 -4.23 8.40 -18.72
C PRO A 28 -4.12 6.99 -19.30
N SER A 29 -2.97 6.64 -19.85
CA SER A 29 -2.67 5.26 -20.19
C SER A 29 -1.84 4.73 -19.04
N CYS A 30 -2.43 3.86 -18.22
CA CYS A 30 -1.71 3.13 -17.18
C CYS A 30 -0.74 2.15 -17.87
N THR A 31 0.46 2.63 -18.20
CA THR A 31 1.51 1.76 -18.75
C THR A 31 2.13 0.99 -17.60
N ASN A 32 2.15 -0.34 -17.70
CA ASN A 32 2.54 -1.28 -16.63
C ASN A 32 1.52 -1.41 -15.48
N SER A 33 0.23 -1.51 -15.82
CA SER A 33 -0.83 -1.90 -14.88
C SER A 33 -0.56 -3.29 -14.25
N GLY A 34 -1.07 -3.52 -13.05
CA GLY A 34 -1.02 -4.80 -12.33
C GLY A 34 -0.34 -4.68 -10.96
N GLN A 35 0.07 -5.83 -10.41
CA GLN A 35 0.81 -5.93 -9.15
C GLN A 35 2.19 -5.31 -9.28
N GLN A 36 2.51 -4.37 -8.38
CA GLN A 36 3.79 -3.64 -8.40
C GLN A 36 4.81 -4.18 -7.39
N LEU A 37 4.37 -4.86 -6.34
CA LEU A 37 5.27 -5.47 -5.36
C LEU A 37 5.85 -6.78 -5.88
N SER A 38 7.14 -6.99 -5.61
CA SER A 38 7.77 -8.29 -5.81
C SER A 38 7.49 -9.18 -4.61
N ASN A 39 7.29 -10.48 -4.86
CA ASN A 39 7.04 -11.45 -3.80
C ASN A 39 5.88 -11.04 -2.87
N SER A 40 4.75 -10.61 -3.46
CA SER A 40 3.58 -10.10 -2.73
C SER A 40 2.94 -11.14 -1.80
N GLY A 41 2.98 -12.43 -2.16
CA GLY A 41 2.56 -13.54 -1.30
C GLY A 41 3.68 -14.18 -0.47
N PHE A 42 4.85 -13.55 -0.36
CA PHE A 42 5.96 -14.00 0.49
C PHE A 42 6.60 -15.37 0.19
N GLU A 43 6.14 -16.08 -0.84
CA GLU A 43 6.57 -17.44 -1.22
C GLU A 43 8.07 -17.61 -1.54
N SER A 44 8.79 -16.50 -1.73
CA SER A 44 10.26 -16.48 -1.91
C SER A 44 11.02 -16.05 -0.65
N GLY A 45 10.43 -16.22 0.53
CA GLY A 45 11.04 -15.81 1.80
C GLY A 45 11.19 -14.30 1.89
N GLU A 46 12.31 -13.84 2.45
CA GLU A 46 12.63 -12.41 2.61
C GLU A 46 13.04 -11.72 1.29
N ALA A 47 13.02 -12.41 0.14
CA ALA A 47 13.40 -11.81 -1.13
C ALA A 47 12.55 -10.57 -1.45
N ASN A 48 13.23 -9.45 -1.75
CA ASN A 48 12.67 -8.12 -2.05
C ASN A 48 11.97 -7.40 -0.88
N TRP A 49 11.92 -8.02 0.30
CA TRP A 49 11.39 -7.41 1.51
C TRP A 49 12.51 -7.08 2.47
N THR A 50 12.47 -5.90 3.08
CA THR A 50 13.24 -5.63 4.29
C THR A 50 12.38 -6.09 5.47
N ALA A 51 12.86 -7.10 6.20
CA ALA A 51 12.12 -7.70 7.31
C ALA A 51 13.09 -8.07 8.45
N PRO A 52 12.61 -8.18 9.70
CA PRO A 52 13.38 -8.81 10.77
C PRO A 52 13.67 -10.27 10.41
N PRO A 53 14.80 -10.84 10.86
CA PRO A 53 15.15 -12.21 10.56
C PRO A 53 14.05 -13.21 10.98
N GLY A 54 13.54 -13.96 10.01
CA GLY A 54 12.54 -15.00 10.24
C GLY A 54 11.10 -14.48 10.40
N ALA A 55 10.87 -13.18 10.16
CA ALA A 55 9.53 -12.61 10.08
C ALA A 55 8.75 -13.16 8.89
N ILE A 56 9.42 -13.49 7.77
CA ILE A 56 8.83 -14.20 6.64
C ILE A 56 9.23 -15.67 6.69
N ALA A 57 8.28 -16.58 6.89
CA ALA A 57 8.57 -18.00 7.10
C ALA A 57 7.38 -18.92 6.81
N GLN A 58 7.66 -20.23 6.68
CA GLN A 58 6.64 -21.28 6.64
C GLN A 58 6.25 -21.70 8.07
N ARG A 59 5.31 -20.99 8.70
CA ARG A 59 4.94 -21.23 10.11
C ARG A 59 3.44 -21.40 10.37
N GLY A 60 2.67 -21.68 9.31
CA GLY A 60 1.21 -21.75 9.38
C GLY A 60 0.56 -20.37 9.29
N HIS A 61 -0.77 -20.35 9.20
CA HIS A 61 -1.54 -19.14 8.88
C HIS A 61 -1.11 -18.51 7.54
N ALA A 62 -0.72 -19.29 6.53
CA ALA A 62 -0.67 -18.73 5.18
C ALA A 62 -2.12 -18.58 4.67
N HIS A 63 -2.46 -17.44 4.09
CA HIS A 63 -3.73 -17.25 3.42
C HIS A 63 -3.72 -17.92 2.04
N THR A 64 -2.64 -17.71 1.26
CA THR A 64 -2.33 -18.51 0.08
C THR A 64 -0.92 -19.11 0.18
N GLY A 65 -0.62 -20.12 -0.63
CA GLY A 65 0.71 -20.74 -0.63
C GLY A 65 1.08 -21.38 0.72
N ALA A 66 2.33 -21.16 1.15
CA ALA A 66 2.91 -21.77 2.34
C ALA A 66 3.67 -20.79 3.24
N TRP A 67 3.89 -19.56 2.79
CA TRP A 67 4.62 -18.52 3.52
C TRP A 67 3.68 -17.40 3.92
N ASN A 68 3.99 -16.74 5.03
CA ASN A 68 3.40 -15.46 5.40
C ASN A 68 4.46 -14.60 6.08
N ALA A 69 4.15 -13.32 6.28
CA ALA A 69 4.87 -12.46 7.20
C ALA A 69 4.18 -12.48 8.57
N ARG A 70 4.96 -12.55 9.64
CA ARG A 70 4.50 -12.42 11.02
C ARG A 70 5.33 -11.36 11.73
N LEU A 71 4.67 -10.31 12.19
CA LEU A 71 5.24 -9.27 13.03
C LEU A 71 4.66 -9.36 14.44
N GLY A 72 5.45 -9.00 15.44
CA GLY A 72 5.05 -9.07 16.84
C GLY A 72 5.59 -10.33 17.52
N LYS A 73 6.23 -10.10 18.66
CA LYS A 73 6.76 -11.13 19.56
C LYS A 73 6.60 -10.67 21.00
N VAL A 74 6.83 -11.56 21.96
CA VAL A 74 6.76 -11.19 23.37
C VAL A 74 7.83 -10.16 23.75
N GLY A 75 7.43 -9.09 24.44
CA GLY A 75 8.31 -8.05 24.99
C GLY A 75 8.38 -6.78 24.15
N PRO A 76 8.93 -5.69 24.71
CA PRO A 76 8.81 -4.36 24.13
C PRO A 76 9.75 -4.21 22.93
N GLU A 77 9.24 -4.51 21.74
CA GLU A 77 9.99 -4.49 20.50
C GLU A 77 9.19 -3.84 19.37
N ALA A 78 9.92 -3.22 18.45
CA ALA A 78 9.42 -2.74 17.18
C ALA A 78 9.96 -3.62 16.06
N GLU A 79 9.06 -4.15 15.23
CA GLU A 79 9.42 -4.94 14.05
C GLU A 79 8.79 -4.31 12.82
N THR A 80 9.57 -4.13 11.74
CA THR A 80 9.10 -3.47 10.52
C THR A 80 9.35 -4.34 9.30
N LEU A 81 8.29 -4.54 8.51
CA LEU A 81 8.32 -5.13 7.17
C LEU A 81 8.11 -4.02 6.13
N SER A 82 8.98 -3.93 5.13
CA SER A 82 8.84 -2.89 4.09
C SER A 82 9.37 -3.29 2.72
N GLN A 83 8.84 -2.64 1.69
CA GLN A 83 9.32 -2.73 0.31
C GLN A 83 9.14 -1.39 -0.41
N THR A 84 10.10 -1.02 -1.26
CA THR A 84 10.06 0.18 -2.08
C THR A 84 9.82 -0.17 -3.54
N VAL A 85 8.88 0.53 -4.19
CA VAL A 85 8.55 0.36 -5.60
C VAL A 85 8.41 1.71 -6.29
N VAL A 86 8.63 1.72 -7.61
CA VAL A 86 8.32 2.88 -8.46
C VAL A 86 6.99 2.62 -9.13
N MET A 87 5.98 3.42 -8.79
CA MET A 87 4.62 3.22 -9.28
C MET A 87 4.47 3.75 -10.71
N PRO A 88 3.72 3.03 -11.56
CA PRO A 88 3.42 3.51 -12.90
C PRO A 88 2.62 4.82 -12.85
N ALA A 89 2.98 5.75 -13.73
CA ALA A 89 2.23 6.99 -13.91
C ALA A 89 1.01 6.75 -14.81
N GLY A 90 -0.01 7.59 -14.68
CA GLY A 90 -1.20 7.54 -15.54
C GLY A 90 -2.17 6.40 -15.21
N CYS A 91 -1.99 5.72 -14.08
CA CYS A 91 -2.94 4.76 -13.52
C CYS A 91 -3.97 5.51 -12.66
N PRO A 92 -5.23 5.66 -13.11
CA PRO A 92 -6.26 6.37 -12.34
C PRO A 92 -6.63 5.69 -11.02
N PHE A 93 -6.34 4.39 -10.86
CA PHE A 93 -6.65 3.67 -9.64
C PHE A 93 -5.44 2.90 -9.15
N VAL A 94 -5.11 3.08 -7.88
CA VAL A 94 -4.14 2.23 -7.19
C VAL A 94 -4.79 1.72 -5.92
N VAL A 95 -4.68 0.42 -5.68
CA VAL A 95 -5.25 -0.24 -4.50
C VAL A 95 -4.15 -0.99 -3.78
N LEU A 96 -3.98 -0.68 -2.50
CA LEU A 96 -3.18 -1.49 -1.59
C LEU A 96 -4.13 -2.44 -0.86
N SER A 97 -3.82 -3.73 -0.87
CA SER A 97 -4.59 -4.74 -0.14
C SER A 97 -3.70 -5.79 0.48
N PHE A 98 -4.13 -6.37 1.59
CA PHE A 98 -3.47 -7.51 2.20
C PHE A 98 -4.44 -8.28 3.08
N TRP A 99 -4.13 -9.54 3.36
CA TRP A 99 -4.85 -10.32 4.36
C TRP A 99 -4.18 -10.17 5.71
N LEU A 100 -4.97 -9.82 6.73
CA LEU A 100 -4.53 -9.66 8.11
C LEU A 100 -5.23 -10.69 8.99
N HIS A 101 -4.47 -11.33 9.86
CA HIS A 101 -4.97 -12.14 10.96
C HIS A 101 -4.22 -11.74 12.23
N VAL A 102 -4.96 -11.53 13.31
CA VAL A 102 -4.41 -11.10 14.59
C VAL A 102 -4.66 -12.18 15.63
N ASP A 103 -3.56 -12.64 16.22
CA ASP A 103 -3.56 -13.47 17.40
C ASP A 103 -3.11 -12.64 18.59
N SER A 104 -3.77 -12.79 19.74
CA SER A 104 -3.34 -12.13 20.96
C SER A 104 -3.57 -13.02 22.18
N ARG A 105 -2.64 -12.91 23.14
CA ARG A 105 -2.81 -13.42 24.50
C ARG A 105 -3.44 -12.40 25.44
N GLU A 106 -3.54 -11.14 25.02
CA GLU A 106 -4.28 -10.10 25.74
C GLU A 106 -5.78 -10.42 25.69
N SER A 107 -6.45 -10.38 26.85
CA SER A 107 -7.89 -10.66 26.95
C SER A 107 -8.75 -9.40 27.09
N SER A 108 -8.12 -8.22 27.17
CA SER A 108 -8.81 -6.94 27.23
C SER A 108 -9.05 -6.38 25.83
N SER A 109 -9.92 -5.38 25.72
CA SER A 109 -10.09 -4.58 24.49
C SER A 109 -9.20 -3.34 24.46
N GLU A 110 -8.24 -3.23 25.39
CA GLU A 110 -7.29 -2.12 25.39
C GLU A 110 -6.22 -2.37 24.32
N GLU A 111 -5.80 -1.31 23.63
CA GLU A 111 -4.83 -1.39 22.55
C GLU A 111 -3.40 -1.30 23.13
N PHE A 112 -2.85 -2.44 23.50
CA PHE A 112 -1.47 -2.54 24.02
C PHE A 112 -0.47 -2.74 22.90
N ASP A 113 -0.82 -3.61 21.95
CA ASP A 113 0.02 -4.02 20.85
C ASP A 113 -0.57 -3.53 19.55
N ILE A 114 0.25 -2.92 18.71
CA ILE A 114 -0.17 -2.14 17.57
C ILE A 114 0.51 -2.66 16.31
N LEU A 115 -0.23 -2.67 15.20
CA LEU A 115 0.29 -2.73 13.84
C LEU A 115 -0.12 -1.47 13.09
N SER A 116 0.85 -0.67 12.67
CA SER A 116 0.62 0.47 11.79
C SER A 116 1.02 0.16 10.35
N LEU A 117 0.24 0.64 9.40
CA LEU A 117 0.60 0.70 7.99
C LEU A 117 0.80 2.16 7.59
N ASP A 118 1.96 2.45 7.01
CA ASP A 118 2.29 3.75 6.44
C ASP A 118 3.04 3.62 5.11
N ALA A 119 3.14 4.74 4.41
CA ALA A 119 3.95 4.88 3.22
C ALA A 119 4.87 6.10 3.27
N ARG A 120 5.97 6.01 2.52
CA ARG A 120 6.78 7.16 2.10
C ARG A 120 6.58 7.39 0.60
N VAL A 121 5.90 8.47 0.24
CA VAL A 121 5.63 8.87 -1.15
C VAL A 121 6.60 9.99 -1.51
N ASP A 122 7.61 9.69 -2.33
CA ASP A 122 8.74 10.59 -2.62
C ASP A 122 9.38 11.19 -1.33
N GLY A 123 9.36 10.42 -0.24
CA GLY A 123 9.88 10.80 1.07
C GLY A 123 8.87 11.44 2.03
N ALA A 124 7.70 11.87 1.55
CA ALA A 124 6.61 12.37 2.40
C ALA A 124 5.93 11.22 3.14
N TYR A 125 5.60 11.42 4.43
CA TYR A 125 4.90 10.42 5.25
C TYR A 125 3.41 10.42 4.92
N GLU A 126 2.84 9.23 4.72
CA GLU A 126 1.41 9.01 4.52
C GLU A 126 0.92 7.86 5.42
N PRO A 127 0.10 8.13 6.45
CA PRO A 127 -0.49 7.07 7.26
C PRO A 127 -1.65 6.40 6.51
N LEU A 128 -1.70 5.07 6.48
CA LEU A 128 -2.70 4.33 5.71
C LEU A 128 -3.64 3.51 6.60
N GLY A 129 -3.16 2.99 7.73
CA GLY A 129 -3.99 2.17 8.60
C GLY A 129 -3.35 1.84 9.94
N TYR A 130 -4.18 1.37 10.86
CA TYR A 130 -3.81 1.01 12.21
C TYR A 130 -4.73 -0.12 12.72
N TRP A 131 -4.14 -1.14 13.33
CA TRP A 131 -4.82 -2.25 13.98
C TRP A 131 -4.11 -2.57 15.30
N SER A 132 -4.79 -3.29 16.18
CA SER A 132 -4.27 -3.64 17.49
C SER A 132 -4.66 -5.05 17.92
N ASN A 133 -4.13 -5.50 19.06
CA ASN A 133 -4.56 -6.73 19.73
C ASN A 133 -6.07 -6.83 19.95
N ALA A 134 -6.79 -5.70 20.04
CA ALA A 134 -8.25 -5.68 20.17
C ALA A 134 -8.98 -6.26 18.95
N ALA A 135 -8.30 -6.38 17.80
CA ALA A 135 -8.82 -7.01 16.59
C ALA A 135 -8.59 -8.53 16.53
N ALA A 136 -8.07 -9.14 17.61
CA ALA A 136 -7.82 -10.59 17.64
C ALA A 136 -9.10 -11.39 17.36
N GLY A 137 -8.99 -12.38 16.48
CA GLY A 137 -10.16 -13.10 15.99
C GLY A 137 -9.80 -14.30 15.11
N ALA A 138 -10.80 -15.09 14.75
CA ALA A 138 -10.60 -16.29 13.96
C ALA A 138 -10.36 -15.96 12.48
N GLY A 139 -9.24 -16.44 11.94
CA GLY A 139 -8.94 -16.41 10.51
C GLY A 139 -8.59 -15.01 9.99
N TYR A 140 -8.41 -14.97 8.67
CA TYR A 140 -8.00 -13.80 7.93
C TYR A 140 -9.17 -12.92 7.51
N TRP A 141 -8.95 -11.61 7.50
CA TRP A 141 -9.78 -10.65 6.81
C TRP A 141 -8.94 -9.79 5.86
N GLN A 142 -9.56 -9.31 4.79
CA GLN A 142 -8.87 -8.48 3.82
C GLN A 142 -8.95 -7.00 4.21
N VAL A 143 -7.80 -6.34 4.20
CA VAL A 143 -7.67 -4.88 4.26
C VAL A 143 -7.57 -4.34 2.83
N ASN A 144 -8.29 -3.26 2.54
CA ASN A 144 -8.28 -2.60 1.24
C ASN A 144 -8.17 -1.09 1.44
N ILE A 145 -7.25 -0.44 0.75
CA ILE A 145 -6.93 0.97 0.90
C ILE A 145 -6.83 1.60 -0.49
N ASP A 146 -7.54 2.72 -0.69
CA ASP A 146 -7.34 3.57 -1.85
C ASP A 146 -5.96 4.22 -1.75
N ALA A 147 -5.09 3.83 -2.66
CA ALA A 147 -3.71 4.26 -2.74
C ALA A 147 -3.46 5.07 -4.01
N SER A 148 -4.50 5.63 -4.64
CA SER A 148 -4.39 6.34 -5.93
C SER A 148 -3.42 7.53 -5.89
N ILE A 149 -3.13 8.07 -4.71
CA ILE A 149 -2.08 9.08 -4.48
C ILE A 149 -0.65 8.58 -4.80
N PHE A 150 -0.45 7.27 -4.95
CA PHE A 150 0.85 6.66 -5.23
C PHE A 150 1.19 6.64 -6.73
N ALA A 151 0.23 6.86 -7.62
CA ALA A 151 0.45 6.76 -9.06
C ALA A 151 1.58 7.71 -9.53
N GLY A 152 2.58 7.16 -10.20
CA GLY A 152 3.74 7.90 -10.71
C GLY A 152 4.79 8.30 -9.68
N HIS A 153 4.67 7.86 -8.42
CA HIS A 153 5.60 8.17 -7.34
C HIS A 153 6.50 6.98 -6.97
N THR A 154 7.63 7.27 -6.32
CA THR A 154 8.37 6.23 -5.61
C THR A 154 7.75 6.05 -4.23
N VAL A 155 7.34 4.82 -3.92
CA VAL A 155 6.60 4.51 -2.71
C VAL A 155 7.31 3.42 -1.92
N THR A 156 7.59 3.70 -0.64
CA THR A 156 7.95 2.66 0.34
C THR A 156 6.74 2.38 1.20
N VAL A 157 6.18 1.18 1.13
CA VAL A 157 5.13 0.71 2.03
C VAL A 157 5.76 0.02 3.24
N SER A 158 5.27 0.32 4.44
CA SER A 158 5.82 -0.22 5.69
C SER A 158 4.72 -0.65 6.65
N LEU A 159 4.81 -1.88 7.13
CA LEU A 159 4.07 -2.38 8.27
C LEU A 159 5.00 -2.40 9.48
N THR A 160 4.62 -1.75 10.57
CA THR A 160 5.40 -1.75 11.81
C THR A 160 4.54 -2.25 12.97
N SER A 161 5.00 -3.29 13.66
CA SER A 161 4.39 -3.73 14.91
C SER A 161 5.12 -3.11 16.11
N TRP A 162 4.38 -2.66 17.10
CA TRP A 162 4.88 -2.32 18.44
C TRP A 162 4.24 -3.22 19.47
N GLN A 163 5.07 -3.70 20.39
CA GLN A 163 4.63 -4.57 21.49
C GLN A 163 4.87 -3.89 22.83
N ASP A 164 4.00 -4.14 23.80
CA ASP A 164 4.21 -3.73 25.17
C ASP A 164 5.13 -4.72 25.93
N ARG A 165 5.18 -4.67 27.26
CA ARG A 165 6.00 -5.62 28.06
C ARG A 165 5.29 -6.94 28.34
N SER A 166 3.98 -6.98 28.18
CA SER A 166 3.05 -7.99 28.67
C SER A 166 2.73 -8.99 27.56
N LEU A 167 1.51 -9.51 27.49
CA LEU A 167 1.17 -10.72 26.78
C LEU A 167 1.36 -10.52 25.27
N ALA A 168 1.95 -11.49 24.57
CA ALA A 168 2.30 -11.30 23.17
C ALA A 168 1.07 -11.24 22.25
N SER A 169 1.12 -10.34 21.28
CA SER A 169 0.28 -10.38 20.08
C SER A 169 1.13 -10.68 18.85
N SER A 170 0.50 -11.25 17.83
CA SER A 170 1.12 -11.39 16.52
C SER A 170 0.17 -11.05 15.40
N PHE A 171 0.72 -10.31 14.46
CA PHE A 171 0.06 -9.86 13.25
C PHE A 171 0.59 -10.69 12.10
N HIS A 172 -0.28 -11.53 11.55
CA HIS A 172 0.00 -12.38 10.40
C HIS A 172 -0.51 -11.67 9.14
N ILE A 173 0.38 -11.48 8.18
CA ILE A 173 0.15 -10.74 6.95
C ILE A 173 0.45 -11.65 5.77
N ASP A 174 -0.45 -11.68 4.80
CA ASP A 174 -0.26 -12.43 3.57
C ASP A 174 -0.94 -11.74 2.37
N ASP A 175 -0.53 -12.13 1.16
CA ASP A 175 -0.86 -11.49 -0.12
C ASP A 175 -0.86 -9.96 -0.03
N PHE A 176 0.29 -9.38 0.35
CA PHE A 176 0.46 -7.93 0.41
C PHE A 176 0.66 -7.36 -1.00
N GLU A 177 -0.43 -6.81 -1.52
CA GLU A 177 -0.59 -6.39 -2.89
C GLU A 177 -0.66 -4.87 -3.03
N LEU A 178 -0.03 -4.35 -4.07
CA LEU A 178 -0.17 -2.97 -4.52
C LEU A 178 -0.44 -2.96 -6.02
N ASN A 179 -1.72 -2.89 -6.38
CA ASN A 179 -2.17 -3.02 -7.76
C ASN A 179 -2.47 -1.65 -8.37
N ALA A 180 -1.96 -1.40 -9.57
CA ALA A 180 -2.21 -0.17 -10.34
C ALA A 180 -3.04 -0.47 -11.61
N TYR A 181 -4.05 0.34 -11.89
CA TYR A 181 -5.00 0.19 -13.00
C TYR A 181 -5.25 1.52 -13.70
#